data_AF-A0A9D2E793-F1
#
_entry.id   AF-A0A9D2E793-F1
#
_cell.length_a   1.000
_cell.length_b   1.000
_cell.length_c   1.000
_cell.angle_alpha   90.00
_cell.angle_beta   90.00
_cell.angle_gamma   90.00
#
_symmetry.space_group_name_H-M   'P 1'
#
loop_
_entity.id
_entity.type
_entity.pdbx_description
1 polymer ?
#
loop_
_entity_poly.entity_id
_entity_poly.type
_entity_poly.pdbx_seq_one_letter_code
_entity_poly.pdbx_strand_id
1 'polypeptide(L)' 'MGKWIEQQNQQKETKEKDKTRREKLAGFFFDLAKLCFAGLVIGGVTPLITQIPQHINWLTIASGIFMTYLCAFTANKILK' A
#
# COMPACT_ATOMS: atom_id res chain seq x y z
N MET A 1 -39.57 20.06 -0.41
CA MET A 1 -38.88 19.14 0.53
C MET A 1 -38.27 17.91 -0.16
N GLY A 2 -38.94 17.25 -1.12
CA GLY A 2 -38.41 16.04 -1.79
C GLY A 2 -37.03 16.19 -2.47
N LYS A 3 -36.84 17.20 -3.32
CA LYS A 3 -35.55 17.44 -4.02
C LYS A 3 -34.33 17.59 -3.10
N TRP A 4 -34.52 18.17 -1.91
CA TRP A 4 -33.46 18.35 -0.92
C TRP A 4 -33.03 17.02 -0.29
N ILE A 5 -33.99 16.14 0.00
CA ILE A 5 -33.73 14.80 0.54
C ILE A 5 -33.05 13.93 -0.52
N GLU A 6 -33.46 14.07 -1.77
CA GLU A 6 -32.90 13.33 -2.90
C GLU A 6 -31.44 13.74 -3.19
N GLN A 7 -31.14 15.04 -3.12
CA GLN A 7 -29.76 15.54 -3.18
C GLN A 7 -28.90 15.07 -2.00
N GLN A 8 -29.46 15.02 -0.78
CA GLN A 8 -28.76 14.49 0.39
C GLN A 8 -28.45 12.99 0.25
N ASN A 9 -29.40 12.19 -0.27
CA ASN A 9 -29.19 10.77 -0.52
C ASN A 9 -28.14 10.54 -1.61
N GLN A 10 -28.19 11.29 -2.73
CA GLN A 10 -27.18 11.19 -3.78
C GLN A 10 -25.77 11.55 -3.26
N GLN A 11 -25.65 12.57 -2.41
CA GLN A 11 -24.37 12.92 -1.77
C GLN A 11 -23.88 11.87 -0.78
N LYS A 12 -24.77 11.22 -0.03
CA LYS A 12 -24.40 10.10 0.85
C LYS A 12 -23.89 8.90 0.06
N GLU A 13 -24.60 8.55 -1.00
CA GLU A 13 -24.25 7.40 -1.85
C GLU A 13 -22.91 7.59 -2.56
N THR A 14 -22.61 8.81 -3.03
CA THR A 14 -21.29 9.13 -3.61
C THR A 14 -20.17 9.08 -2.56
N LYS A 15 -20.41 9.55 -1.34
CA LYS A 15 -19.45 9.46 -0.24
C LYS A 15 -19.14 8.02 0.17
N GLU A 16 -20.16 7.15 0.23
CA GLU A 16 -19.98 5.73 0.55
C GLU A 16 -19.22 4.99 -0.56
N LYS A 17 -19.52 5.29 -1.83
CA LYS A 17 -18.79 4.76 -2.98
C LYS A 17 -17.31 5.18 -2.94
N ASP A 18 -17.03 6.45 -2.69
CA ASP A 18 -15.65 6.94 -2.58
C ASP A 18 -14.91 6.33 -1.38
N LYS A 19 -15.58 6.17 -0.23
CA LYS A 19 -15.01 5.49 0.94
C LYS A 19 -14.65 4.04 0.63
N THR A 20 -15.56 3.30 0.01
CA THR A 20 -15.33 1.91 -0.42
C THR A 20 -14.16 1.82 -1.40
N ARG A 21 -14.03 2.78 -2.31
CA ARG A 21 -12.93 2.83 -3.29
C ARG A 21 -11.58 3.08 -2.61
N ARG A 22 -11.54 3.98 -1.62
CA ARG A 22 -10.35 4.26 -0.80
C ARG A 22 -9.94 3.04 0.03
N GLU A 23 -10.88 2.35 0.64
CA GLU A 23 -10.62 1.13 1.42
C GLU A 23 -10.05 0.01 0.54
N LYS A 24 -10.63 -0.23 -0.65
CA LYS A 24 -10.08 -1.20 -1.61
C LYS A 24 -8.67 -0.86 -2.08
N LEU A 25 -8.41 0.42 -2.37
CA LEU A 25 -7.08 0.90 -2.76
C LEU A 25 -6.07 0.73 -1.62
N ALA A 26 -6.43 1.13 -0.40
CA ALA A 26 -5.58 0.97 0.78
C ALA A 26 -5.26 -0.50 1.04
N GLY A 27 -6.26 -1.40 0.92
CA GLY A 27 -6.06 -2.85 1.01
C GLY A 27 -5.09 -3.38 -0.04
N PHE A 28 -5.25 -2.97 -1.31
CA PHE A 28 -4.34 -3.35 -2.39
C PHE A 28 -2.88 -2.91 -2.12
N PHE A 29 -2.66 -1.66 -1.71
CA PHE A 29 -1.32 -1.18 -1.37
C PHE A 29 -0.73 -1.88 -0.14
N PHE A 30 -1.57 -2.24 0.83
CA PHE A 30 -1.13 -3.00 2.00
C PHE A 30 -0.68 -4.42 1.65
N ASP A 31 -1.43 -5.12 0.80
CA ASP A 31 -1.03 -6.45 0.32
C ASP A 31 0.20 -6.38 -0.58
N LEU A 32 0.33 -5.32 -1.39
CA LEU A 32 1.54 -5.06 -2.17
C LEU A 32 2.75 -4.80 -1.27
N ALA A 33 2.59 -4.05 -0.17
CA ALA A 33 3.64 -3.84 0.83
C ALA A 33 4.08 -5.15 1.49
N LYS A 34 3.15 -6.04 1.87
CA LYS A 34 3.49 -7.38 2.39
C LYS A 34 4.29 -8.19 1.37
N LEU A 35 3.88 -8.15 0.10
CA LEU A 35 4.52 -8.90 -0.97
C LEU A 35 5.95 -8.38 -1.25
N CYS A 36 6.12 -7.05 -1.30
CA CYS A 36 7.44 -6.42 -1.40
C CYS A 36 8.33 -6.77 -0.20
N PHE A 37 7.79 -6.75 1.02
CA PHE A 37 8.53 -7.14 2.22
C PHE A 37 8.98 -8.61 2.16
N ALA A 38 8.09 -9.54 1.79
CA ALA A 38 8.44 -10.94 1.62
C ALA A 38 9.53 -11.14 0.55
N GLY A 39 9.41 -10.47 -0.59
CA GLY A 39 10.44 -10.48 -1.63
C GLY A 39 11.78 -9.93 -1.17
N LEU A 40 11.79 -8.86 -0.36
CA LEU A 40 12.99 -8.27 0.20
C LEU A 40 13.66 -9.20 1.23
N VAL A 41 12.87 -9.87 2.07
CA VAL A 41 13.40 -10.85 3.03
C VAL A 41 14.02 -12.03 2.29
N ILE A 42 13.34 -12.61 1.31
CA ILE A 42 13.85 -13.76 0.53
C ILE A 42 15.06 -13.38 -0.33
N GLY A 43 14.99 -12.25 -1.04
CA GLY A 43 16.02 -11.84 -1.99
C GLY A 43 17.21 -11.09 -1.39
N GLY A 44 17.02 -10.42 -0.25
CA GLY A 44 18.02 -9.57 0.39
C GLY A 44 18.54 -10.13 1.72
N VAL A 45 17.67 -10.66 2.58
CA VAL A 45 18.04 -11.10 3.93
C VAL A 45 18.47 -12.57 3.97
N THR A 46 17.76 -13.47 3.27
CA THR A 46 18.12 -14.90 3.24
C THR A 46 19.56 -15.15 2.77
N PRO A 47 20.10 -14.50 1.72
CA PRO A 47 21.47 -14.72 1.28
C PRO A 47 22.53 -14.22 2.27
N LEU A 48 22.20 -13.23 3.13
CA LEU A 48 23.08 -12.78 4.23
C LEU A 48 23.28 -13.88 5.28
N ILE A 49 22.22 -14.66 5.54
CA ILE A 49 22.22 -15.69 6.59
C ILE A 49 22.86 -16.98 6.07
N THR A 50 22.66 -17.32 4.80
CA THR A 50 23.15 -18.57 4.20
C THR A 50 24.60 -18.50 3.71
N GLN A 51 25.30 -17.36 3.88
CA GLN A 51 26.67 -17.11 3.40
C GLN A 51 26.94 -17.54 1.95
N ILE A 52 25.90 -17.50 1.11
CA ILE A 52 26.05 -17.69 -0.33
C ILE A 52 26.80 -16.46 -0.83
N PRO A 53 27.88 -16.60 -1.64
CA PRO A 53 28.64 -15.47 -2.17
C PRO A 53 27.80 -14.75 -3.23
N GLN A 54 26.83 -13.97 -2.75
CA GLN A 54 25.99 -13.11 -3.52
C GLN A 54 26.41 -11.69 -3.15
N HIS A 55 26.73 -10.86 -4.14
CA HIS A 55 26.96 -9.44 -3.91
C HIS A 55 25.63 -8.82 -3.46
N ILE A 56 25.40 -8.79 -2.15
CA ILE A 56 24.21 -8.18 -1.57
C ILE A 56 24.43 -6.68 -1.64
N ASN A 57 23.80 -6.09 -2.65
CA ASN A 57 23.92 -4.66 -2.89
C ASN A 57 23.05 -3.94 -1.86
N TRP A 58 23.70 -3.30 -0.88
CA TRP A 58 23.03 -2.54 0.19
C TRP A 58 22.07 -1.48 -0.37
N LEU A 59 22.36 -0.95 -1.57
CA LEU A 59 21.48 -0.07 -2.34
C LEU A 59 20.11 -0.70 -2.65
N THR A 60 20.05 -2.00 -2.93
CA THR A 60 18.80 -2.71 -3.24
C THR A 60 17.93 -2.88 -1.99
N ILE A 61 18.54 -3.07 -0.82
CA ILE A 61 17.82 -3.12 0.46
C ILE A 61 17.28 -1.73 0.80
N ALA A 62 18.11 -0.69 0.67
CA ALA A 62 17.72 0.69 0.93
C ALA A 62 16.60 1.17 -0.01
N SER A 63 16.68 0.86 -1.31
CA SER A 63 15.63 1.21 -2.28
C SER A 63 14.33 0.46 -1.99
N GLY A 64 14.39 -0.80 -1.55
CA GLY A 64 13.21 -1.57 -1.15
C GLY A 64 12.50 -1.00 0.09
N ILE A 65 13.26 -0.55 1.10
CA ILE A 65 12.70 0.13 2.28
C ILE A 65 12.05 1.45 1.88
N PHE A 66 12.73 2.25 1.04
CA PHE A 66 12.21 3.53 0.55
C PHE A 66 10.91 3.35 -0.26
N MET A 67 10.87 2.35 -1.16
CA MET A 67 9.68 2.01 -1.94
C MET A 67 8.50 1.56 -1.06
N THR A 68 8.78 0.77 -0.02
CA THR A 68 7.76 0.32 0.93
C THR A 68 7.21 1.49 1.74
N TYR A 69 8.06 2.42 2.18
CA TYR A 69 7.65 3.62 2.89
C TYR A 69 6.77 4.53 2.01
N LEU A 70 7.13 4.70 0.73
CA LEU A 70 6.32 5.45 -0.22
C LEU A 70 4.95 4.81 -0.45
N CYS A 71 4.88 3.48 -0.61
CA CYS A 71 3.60 2.76 -0.72
C CYS A 71 2.75 2.90 0.55
N ALA A 72 3.36 2.82 1.74
CA ALA A 72 2.64 3.02 3.00
C ALA A 72 2.13 4.47 3.12
N PHE A 73 2.95 5.46 2.72
CA PHE A 73 2.56 6.87 2.73
C PHE A 73 1.42 7.17 1.75
N THR A 74 1.47 6.64 0.53
CA THR A 74 0.38 6.81 -0.45
C THR A 74 -0.89 6.12 0.02
N ALA A 75 -0.81 4.91 0.59
CA ALA A 75 -1.96 4.23 1.17
C ALA A 75 -2.60 5.04 2.31
N ASN A 76 -1.79 5.58 3.23
CA ASN A 76 -2.28 6.39 4.35
C ASN A 76 -2.88 7.73 3.87
N LYS A 77 -2.31 8.32 2.81
CA LYS A 77 -2.84 9.54 2.18
C LYS A 77 -4.14 9.29 1.39
N ILE A 78 -4.35 8.08 0.86
CA ILE A 78 -5.60 7.69 0.19
C ILE A 78 -6.71 7.40 1.20
N LEU A 79 -6.34 6.84 2.37
CA LEU A 79 -7.28 6.53 3.45
C LEU A 79 -7.78 7.80 4.17
N LYS A 80 -6.90 8.79 4.36
CA LYS A 80 -7.24 10.11 4.92
C LYS A 80 -8.04 10.97 3.95
#